data_AF-A0AAE1Q4J6-F1
#
_entry.id   AF-A0AAE1Q4J6-F1
#
_cell.length_a   1.000
_cell.length_b   1.000
_cell.length_c   1.000
_cell.angle_alpha   90.00
_cell.angle_beta   90.00
_cell.angle_gamma   90.00
#
_symmetry.space_group_name_H-M   'P 1'
#
loop_
_entity.id
_entity.type
_entity.pdbx_description
1 polymer ?
#
loop_
_entity_poly.entity_id
_entity_poly.type
_entity_poly.pdbx_seq_one_letter_code
_entity_poly.pdbx_strand_id
1 'polypeptide(L)'
;MRQLLDAIDKPDKPTIKQFWSNYNIKKAIDNIDASWKEVSENAMNGSWRKLWEDCVTDFTGFPDLKDVRKDLVRLSHSAGFNEVDEEDIQQLFDSHAEPLSNEDLMEIEQERALADQEDNDDDEPRRELGIKELREAFQHIEKGMELFREYDLNPARSGAATQAVEQALKPYKEIYERKRRQAKQTTISSFFKPSTLCRPSTPSTSATNPLSPATLPDVSPRSLPTSPPTLPDVSPPPRSHPTSPLPTSQPDANPDSPLPDSDVDDSE
;
A
#
# COMPACT_ATOMS: atom_id res chain seq x y z
N MET A 1 -1.78 -19.22 29.57
CA MET A 1 -1.59 -20.36 30.51
C MET A 1 -2.47 -20.28 31.75
N ARG A 2 -3.03 -19.10 32.07
CA ARG A 2 -3.89 -18.87 33.25
C ARG A 2 -5.12 -19.78 33.32
N GLN A 3 -5.85 -19.94 32.21
CA GLN A 3 -7.03 -20.84 32.17
C GLN A 3 -6.71 -22.32 32.46
N LEU A 4 -5.48 -22.79 32.18
CA LEU A 4 -5.05 -24.13 32.53
C LEU A 4 -4.77 -24.22 34.04
N LEU A 5 -4.07 -23.23 34.59
CA LEU A 5 -3.78 -23.12 36.02
C LEU A 5 -5.09 -23.04 36.84
N ASP A 6 -6.06 -22.25 36.37
CA ASP A 6 -7.38 -22.12 37.01
C ASP A 6 -8.23 -23.41 36.90
N ALA A 7 -7.99 -24.23 35.87
CA ALA A 7 -8.70 -25.49 35.68
C ALA A 7 -8.14 -26.61 36.57
N ILE A 8 -6.83 -26.63 36.84
CA ILE A 8 -6.18 -27.64 37.68
C ILE A 8 -6.37 -27.38 39.19
N ASP A 9 -6.71 -26.14 39.57
CA ASP A 9 -6.96 -25.73 40.96
C ASP A 9 -8.39 -26.03 41.44
N LYS A 10 -9.27 -26.48 40.53
CA LYS A 10 -10.65 -26.86 40.85
C LYS A 10 -10.72 -28.29 41.42
N PRO A 11 -11.66 -28.58 42.34
CA PRO A 11 -11.82 -29.93 42.92
C PRO A 11 -12.14 -30.99 41.85
N ASP A 12 -12.89 -30.63 40.81
CA ASP A 12 -13.12 -31.45 39.61
C ASP A 12 -12.11 -31.11 38.49
N LYS A 13 -10.82 -31.28 38.77
CA LYS A 13 -9.75 -30.95 37.83
C LYS A 13 -9.75 -31.88 36.61
N PRO A 14 -9.85 -31.36 35.37
CA PRO A 14 -9.63 -32.16 34.18
C PRO A 14 -8.16 -32.57 34.08
N THR A 15 -7.89 -33.74 33.51
CA THR A 15 -6.51 -34.08 33.10
C THR A 15 -6.01 -33.09 32.04
N ILE A 16 -4.70 -32.87 31.97
CA ILE A 16 -4.08 -32.01 30.95
C ILE A 16 -4.55 -32.42 29.55
N LYS A 17 -4.66 -33.73 29.29
CA LYS A 17 -5.18 -34.26 28.02
C LYS A 17 -6.62 -33.83 27.75
N GLN A 18 -7.52 -33.94 28.73
CA GLN A 18 -8.91 -33.50 28.60
C GLN A 18 -9.04 -31.98 28.41
N PHE A 19 -8.19 -31.20 29.09
CA PHE A 19 -8.15 -29.75 28.91
C PHE A 19 -7.81 -29.40 27.46
N TRP A 20 -6.74 -29.98 26.90
CA TRP A 20 -6.32 -29.73 25.51
C TRP A 20 -7.34 -30.24 24.49
N SER A 21 -7.96 -31.40 24.73
CA SER A 21 -9.04 -31.89 23.86
C SER A 21 -10.25 -30.95 23.80
N ASN A 22 -10.48 -30.17 24.87
CA ASN A 22 -11.56 -29.19 24.96
C ASN A 22 -11.09 -27.74 24.71
N TYR A 23 -9.84 -27.54 24.28
CA TYR A 23 -9.27 -26.22 24.00
C TYR A 23 -9.51 -25.83 22.55
N ASN A 24 -10.37 -24.83 22.33
CA ASN A 24 -10.79 -24.40 21.00
C ASN A 24 -10.26 -22.99 20.68
N ILE A 25 -10.44 -22.57 19.42
CA ILE A 25 -9.94 -21.28 18.91
C ILE A 25 -10.48 -20.11 19.74
N LYS A 26 -11.76 -20.15 20.16
CA LYS A 26 -12.33 -19.10 21.02
C LYS A 26 -11.55 -18.98 22.34
N LYS A 27 -11.29 -20.09 23.03
CA LYS A 27 -10.50 -20.09 24.28
C LYS A 27 -9.06 -19.59 24.06
N ALA A 28 -8.49 -19.84 22.89
CA ALA A 28 -7.19 -19.30 22.51
C ALA A 28 -7.23 -17.78 22.40
N ILE A 29 -8.22 -17.22 21.70
CA ILE A 29 -8.43 -15.77 21.59
C ILE A 29 -8.67 -15.15 22.97
N ASP A 30 -9.57 -15.73 23.78
CA ASP A 30 -9.85 -15.24 25.13
C ASP A 30 -8.58 -15.26 26.01
N ASN A 31 -7.71 -16.26 25.86
CA ASN A 31 -6.45 -16.34 26.61
C ASN A 31 -5.42 -15.32 26.10
N ILE A 32 -5.37 -15.02 24.80
CA ILE A 32 -4.51 -13.96 24.25
C ILE A 32 -4.98 -12.60 24.75
N ASP A 33 -6.29 -12.32 24.67
CA ASP A 33 -6.88 -11.08 25.19
C ASP A 33 -6.61 -10.90 26.69
N ALA A 34 -6.83 -11.94 27.49
CA ALA A 34 -6.51 -11.92 28.92
C ALA A 34 -5.01 -11.69 29.17
N SER A 35 -4.13 -12.35 28.42
CA SER A 35 -2.68 -12.18 28.57
C SER A 35 -2.23 -10.78 28.15
N TRP A 36 -2.84 -10.21 27.10
CA TRP A 36 -2.53 -8.86 26.61
C TRP A 36 -2.89 -7.80 27.65
N LYS A 37 -4.04 -7.96 28.31
CA LYS A 37 -4.47 -7.09 29.42
C LYS A 37 -3.54 -7.14 30.64
N GLU A 38 -2.80 -8.22 30.81
CA GLU A 38 -1.81 -8.37 31.89
C GLU A 38 -0.44 -7.77 31.54
N VAL A 39 -0.18 -7.46 30.26
CA VAL A 39 1.07 -6.80 29.87
C VAL A 39 1.02 -5.36 30.34
N SER A 40 1.88 -5.02 31.30
CA SER A 40 2.02 -3.65 31.77
C SER A 40 2.77 -2.80 30.75
N GLU A 41 2.49 -1.51 30.75
CA GLU A 41 3.20 -0.52 29.94
C GLU A 41 4.71 -0.55 30.23
N ASN A 42 5.13 -0.69 31.49
CA ASN A 42 6.54 -0.84 31.86
C ASN A 42 7.20 -2.06 31.20
N ALA A 43 6.51 -3.20 31.11
CA ALA A 43 7.05 -4.40 30.47
C ALA A 43 7.18 -4.21 28.94
N MET A 44 6.19 -3.55 28.34
CA MET A 44 6.19 -3.20 26.92
C MET A 44 7.31 -2.20 26.60
N ASN A 45 7.37 -1.09 27.32
CA ASN A 45 8.39 -0.05 27.19
C ASN A 45 9.80 -0.60 27.48
N GLY A 46 9.96 -1.48 28.48
CA GLY A 46 11.24 -2.14 28.74
C GLY A 46 11.71 -3.04 27.59
N SER A 47 10.78 -3.67 26.88
CA SER A 47 11.08 -4.50 25.70
C SER A 47 11.43 -3.65 24.49
N TRP A 48 10.64 -2.59 24.21
CA TRP A 48 10.89 -1.67 23.10
C TRP A 48 12.15 -0.83 23.28
N ARG A 49 12.53 -0.48 24.52
CA ARG A 49 13.74 0.33 24.80
C ARG A 49 15.01 -0.25 24.18
N LYS A 50 15.11 -1.58 24.10
CA LYS A 50 16.29 -2.24 23.53
C LYS A 50 16.32 -2.29 22.01
N LEU A 51 15.16 -2.14 21.36
CA LEU A 51 15.00 -2.28 19.91
C LEU A 51 14.79 -0.93 19.23
N TRP A 52 14.07 -0.02 19.89
CA TRP A 52 13.72 1.30 19.40
C TRP A 52 13.42 2.23 20.58
N GLU A 53 14.40 3.06 20.96
CA GLU A 53 14.27 3.97 22.11
C GLU A 53 13.24 5.09 21.88
N ASP A 54 13.15 5.67 20.68
CA ASP A 54 12.16 6.72 20.38
C ASP A 54 10.69 6.25 20.44
N CYS A 55 10.44 4.94 20.43
CA CYS A 55 9.09 4.38 20.59
C CYS A 55 8.73 4.12 22.06
N VAL A 56 9.67 4.32 22.98
CA VAL A 56 9.42 4.25 24.42
C VAL A 56 9.02 5.61 24.91
N THR A 57 7.73 5.78 25.19
CA THR A 57 7.20 7.03 25.69
C THR A 57 7.09 6.99 27.21
N ASP A 58 7.74 7.93 27.89
CA ASP A 58 7.41 8.31 29.28
C ASP A 58 6.22 9.28 29.28
N PHE A 59 5.19 8.97 28.48
CA PHE A 59 4.07 9.87 28.25
C PHE A 59 3.25 10.01 29.53
N THR A 60 3.36 11.17 30.17
CA THR A 60 2.68 11.48 31.44
C THR A 60 1.27 12.03 31.25
N GLY A 61 0.78 12.02 30.01
CA GLY A 61 -0.50 12.60 29.60
C GLY A 61 -0.34 13.82 28.71
N PHE A 62 -1.46 14.34 28.23
CA PHE A 62 -1.50 15.61 27.52
C PHE A 62 -1.55 16.76 28.54
N PRO A 63 -0.90 17.90 28.25
CA PRO A 63 -1.04 19.10 29.07
C PRO A 63 -2.51 19.56 29.13
N ASP A 64 -2.88 20.25 30.21
CA ASP A 64 -4.23 20.81 30.34
C ASP A 64 -4.49 21.79 29.18
N LEU A 65 -5.69 21.75 28.61
CA LEU A 65 -6.06 22.58 27.45
C LEU A 65 -5.90 24.07 27.76
N LYS A 66 -6.06 24.46 29.03
CA LYS A 66 -5.81 25.82 29.51
C LYS A 66 -4.35 26.23 29.39
N ASP A 67 -3.43 25.32 29.68
CA ASP A 67 -1.99 25.58 29.57
C ASP A 67 -1.59 25.68 28.09
N VAL A 68 -2.15 24.81 27.24
CA VAL A 68 -1.96 24.85 25.79
C VAL A 68 -2.44 26.19 25.21
N ARG A 69 -3.61 26.68 25.63
CA ARG A 69 -4.17 27.95 25.16
C ARG A 69 -3.26 29.13 25.51
N LYS A 70 -2.78 29.20 26.74
CA LYS A 70 -1.84 30.24 27.19
C LYS A 70 -0.52 30.20 26.44
N ASP A 71 -0.01 29.00 26.18
CA ASP A 71 1.21 28.81 25.41
C ASP A 71 1.02 29.27 23.95
N LEU A 72 -0.14 29.03 23.36
CA LEU A 72 -0.46 29.49 22.01
C LEU A 72 -0.59 31.01 21.93
N VAL A 73 -1.26 31.66 22.89
CA VAL A 73 -1.30 33.13 22.98
C VAL A 73 0.11 33.71 23.08
N ARG A 74 0.95 33.14 23.96
CA ARG A 74 2.36 33.54 24.10
C ARG A 74 3.13 33.38 22.79
N LEU A 75 2.92 32.27 22.08
CA LEU A 75 3.57 32.01 20.80
C LEU A 75 3.10 33.01 19.73
N SER A 76 1.79 33.26 19.63
CA SER A 76 1.21 34.26 18.73
C SER A 76 1.82 35.64 18.96
N HIS A 77 1.95 36.06 20.23
CA HIS A 77 2.59 37.33 20.59
C HIS A 77 4.07 37.35 20.17
N SER A 78 4.79 36.24 20.36
CA SER A 78 6.19 36.15 19.94
C SER A 78 6.38 36.19 18.41
N ALA A 79 5.36 35.76 17.67
CA ALA A 79 5.30 35.83 16.21
C ALA A 79 4.81 37.18 15.67
N GLY A 80 4.47 38.14 16.56
CA GLY A 80 4.03 39.49 16.21
C GLY A 80 2.52 39.69 16.17
N PHE A 81 1.72 38.69 16.57
CA PHE A 81 0.27 38.78 16.68
C PHE A 81 -0.15 39.18 18.10
N ASN A 82 0.17 40.42 18.49
CA ASN A 82 -0.04 40.92 19.86
C ASN A 82 -1.50 41.08 20.28
N GLU A 83 -2.44 41.07 19.33
CA GLU A 83 -3.87 41.27 19.57
C GLU A 83 -4.60 39.96 19.90
N VAL A 84 -3.98 38.80 19.64
CA VAL A 84 -4.59 37.49 19.90
C VAL A 84 -4.70 37.26 21.40
N ASP A 85 -5.89 36.97 21.89
CA ASP A 85 -6.14 36.62 23.28
C ASP A 85 -6.61 35.15 23.45
N GLU A 86 -6.87 34.75 24.70
CA GLU A 86 -7.32 33.39 25.00
C GLU A 86 -8.71 33.09 24.42
N GLU A 87 -9.59 34.08 24.29
CA GLU A 87 -10.93 33.90 23.74
C GLU A 87 -10.86 33.62 22.23
N ASP A 88 -9.98 34.32 21.51
CA ASP A 88 -9.73 34.07 20.08
C ASP A 88 -9.30 32.61 19.83
N ILE A 89 -8.38 32.09 20.64
CA ILE A 89 -7.93 30.71 20.55
C ILE A 89 -9.04 29.72 20.93
N GLN A 90 -9.86 30.06 21.94
CA GLN A 90 -11.00 29.23 22.33
C GLN A 90 -12.03 29.15 21.21
N GLN A 91 -12.34 30.29 20.57
CA GLN A 91 -13.25 30.37 19.44
C GLN A 91 -12.74 29.52 18.25
N LEU A 92 -11.43 29.51 18.01
CA LEU A 92 -10.83 28.66 16.97
C LEU A 92 -11.00 27.16 17.25
N PHE A 93 -10.86 26.74 18.51
CA PHE A 93 -11.15 25.35 18.88
C PHE A 93 -12.62 25.02 18.70
N ASP A 94 -13.51 25.93 19.09
CA ASP A 94 -14.95 25.71 19.02
C ASP A 94 -15.46 25.71 17.57
N SER A 95 -14.86 26.51 16.66
CA SER A 95 -15.21 26.50 15.23
C SER A 95 -14.89 25.18 14.53
N HIS A 96 -14.01 24.36 15.12
CA HIS A 96 -13.64 23.05 14.59
C HIS A 96 -14.12 21.89 15.48
N ALA A 97 -14.94 22.17 16.49
CA ALA A 97 -15.51 21.15 17.37
C ALA A 97 -16.69 20.41 16.69
N GLU A 98 -17.37 21.05 15.73
CA GLU A 98 -18.46 20.42 14.99
C GLU A 98 -17.90 19.53 13.87
N PRO A 99 -18.31 18.25 13.80
CA PRO A 99 -17.93 17.40 12.69
C PRO A 99 -18.49 17.96 11.38
N LEU A 100 -17.71 17.90 10.30
CA LEU A 100 -18.15 18.29 8.96
C LEU A 100 -19.51 17.65 8.64
N SER A 101 -20.46 18.45 8.20
CA SER A 101 -21.73 17.94 7.73
C SER A 101 -21.57 17.27 6.37
N ASN A 102 -22.55 16.46 5.97
CA ASN A 102 -22.53 15.87 4.63
C ASN A 102 -22.58 16.92 3.52
N GLU A 103 -23.16 18.10 3.80
CA GLU A 103 -23.20 19.21 2.84
C GLU A 103 -21.81 19.82 2.67
N ASP A 104 -21.11 20.11 3.77
CA ASP A 104 -19.73 20.63 3.73
C ASP A 104 -18.80 19.65 3.01
N LEU A 105 -19.02 18.34 3.19
CA LEU A 105 -18.24 17.31 2.52
C LEU A 105 -18.49 17.26 1.01
N MET A 106 -19.72 17.53 0.57
CA MET A 106 -20.06 17.65 -0.85
C MET A 106 -19.50 18.94 -1.45
N GLU A 107 -19.52 20.05 -0.72
CA GLU A 107 -18.95 21.33 -1.15
C GLU A 107 -17.43 21.23 -1.32
N ILE A 108 -16.73 20.60 -0.37
CA ILE A 108 -15.28 20.35 -0.48
C ILE A 108 -14.95 19.45 -1.69
N GLU A 109 -15.75 18.42 -1.94
CA GLU A 109 -15.56 17.55 -3.12
C GLU A 109 -15.84 18.31 -4.42
N GLN A 110 -16.85 19.17 -4.44
CA GLN A 110 -17.14 20.03 -5.58
C GLN A 110 -16.02 21.03 -5.85
N GLU A 111 -15.50 21.69 -4.81
CA GLU A 111 -14.38 22.63 -4.93
C GLU A 111 -13.12 21.94 -5.46
N ARG A 112 -12.81 20.72 -4.98
CA ARG A 112 -11.72 19.90 -5.53
C ARG A 112 -11.94 19.54 -6.99
N ALA A 113 -13.16 19.11 -7.35
CA ALA A 113 -13.49 18.77 -8.72
C ALA A 113 -13.41 19.98 -9.67
N LEU A 114 -13.68 21.19 -9.18
CA LEU A 114 -13.54 22.43 -9.93
C LEU A 114 -12.07 22.86 -10.04
N ALA A 115 -11.27 22.72 -8.97
CA ALA A 115 -9.84 22.97 -9.01
C ALA A 115 -9.11 22.00 -9.97
N ASP A 116 -9.49 20.73 -9.99
CA ASP A 116 -8.99 19.73 -10.95
C ASP A 116 -9.44 20.00 -12.41
N GLN A 117 -10.51 20.78 -12.60
CA GLN A 117 -10.93 21.27 -13.92
C GLN A 117 -10.15 22.52 -14.36
N GLU A 118 -9.82 23.41 -13.43
CA GLU A 118 -9.08 24.64 -13.72
C GLU A 118 -7.61 24.35 -14.05
N ASP A 119 -7.03 23.27 -13.51
CA ASP A 119 -5.70 22.76 -13.89
C ASP A 119 -5.71 22.00 -15.25
N ASN A 120 -6.87 21.83 -15.89
CA ASN A 120 -7.02 21.12 -17.17
C ASN A 120 -7.04 22.04 -18.40
N ASP A 121 -7.20 23.36 -18.23
CA ASP A 121 -7.29 24.29 -19.35
C ASP A 121 -5.94 24.87 -19.80
N ASP A 122 -4.83 24.55 -19.12
CA ASP A 122 -3.46 24.93 -19.53
C ASP A 122 -2.47 23.76 -19.60
N ASP A 123 -2.96 22.52 -19.64
CA ASP A 123 -2.13 21.36 -19.97
C ASP A 123 -2.22 21.08 -21.48
N GLU A 124 -1.36 21.75 -22.27
CA GLU A 124 -0.95 21.20 -23.56
C GLU A 124 -0.50 19.76 -23.28
N PRO A 125 -1.12 18.70 -23.86
CA PRO A 125 -0.94 17.34 -23.38
C PRO A 125 0.55 17.01 -23.45
N ARG A 126 1.19 16.91 -22.27
CA ARG A 126 2.57 16.47 -22.18
C ARG A 126 2.65 15.16 -22.91
N ARG A 127 3.34 15.15 -24.06
CA ARG A 127 3.49 13.96 -24.88
C ARG A 127 4.25 12.93 -24.06
N GLU A 128 3.52 12.02 -23.43
CA GLU A 128 4.12 10.96 -22.65
C GLU A 128 4.86 9.99 -23.58
N LEU A 129 6.04 9.55 -23.14
CA LEU A 129 6.80 8.53 -23.85
C LEU A 129 6.07 7.17 -23.74
N GLY A 130 5.28 6.84 -24.75
CA GLY A 130 4.45 5.64 -24.80
C GLY A 130 5.18 4.41 -25.36
N ILE A 131 4.47 3.28 -25.38
CA ILE A 131 5.00 1.99 -25.85
C ILE A 131 5.36 2.03 -27.35
N LYS A 132 4.61 2.80 -28.13
CA LYS A 132 4.83 2.94 -29.58
C LYS A 132 6.09 3.76 -29.85
N GLU A 133 6.22 4.88 -29.15
CA GLU A 133 7.35 5.81 -29.23
C GLU A 133 8.65 5.13 -28.79
N LEU A 134 8.62 4.34 -27.72
CA LEU A 134 9.77 3.52 -27.28
C LEU A 134 10.18 2.49 -28.34
N ARG A 135 9.22 1.83 -28.98
CA ARG A 135 9.50 0.83 -30.02
C ARG A 135 10.15 1.48 -31.24
N GLU A 136 9.61 2.61 -31.67
CA GLU A 136 10.12 3.36 -32.82
C GLU A 136 11.54 3.90 -32.53
N ALA A 137 11.77 4.46 -31.33
CA ALA A 137 13.09 4.91 -30.91
C ALA A 137 14.13 3.76 -30.92
N PHE A 138 13.78 2.58 -30.40
CA PHE A 138 14.70 1.43 -30.45
C PHE A 138 15.01 0.99 -31.88
N GLN A 139 14.03 1.03 -32.79
CA GLN A 139 14.25 0.69 -34.20
C GLN A 139 15.20 1.68 -34.88
N HIS A 140 15.04 2.98 -34.64
CA HIS A 140 15.92 4.00 -35.21
C HIS A 140 17.35 3.89 -34.69
N ILE A 141 17.51 3.64 -33.39
CA ILE A 141 18.83 3.47 -32.79
C ILE A 141 19.53 2.23 -33.35
N GLU A 142 18.83 1.10 -33.46
CA GLU A 142 19.37 -0.12 -34.07
C GLU A 142 19.82 0.11 -35.51
N LYS A 143 18.99 0.80 -36.31
CA LYS A 143 19.33 1.16 -37.68
C LYS A 143 20.58 2.05 -37.75
N GLY A 144 20.72 3.00 -36.82
CA GLY A 144 21.93 3.83 -36.71
C GLY A 144 23.18 3.03 -36.35
N MET A 145 23.06 2.06 -35.44
CA MET A 145 24.18 1.17 -35.08
C MET A 145 24.56 0.22 -36.21
N GLU A 146 23.61 -0.24 -37.02
CA GLU A 146 23.89 -1.03 -38.23
C GLU A 146 24.73 -0.23 -39.24
N LEU A 147 24.43 1.06 -39.44
CA LEU A 147 25.24 1.92 -40.32
C LEU A 147 26.69 2.05 -39.82
N PHE A 148 26.90 2.15 -38.50
CA PHE A 148 28.26 2.17 -37.96
C PHE A 148 28.97 0.81 -38.12
N ARG A 149 28.25 -0.31 -38.02
CA ARG A 149 28.83 -1.64 -38.29
C ARG A 149 29.19 -1.83 -39.76
N GLU A 150 28.38 -1.31 -40.68
CA GLU A 150 28.56 -1.49 -42.12
C GLU A 150 29.64 -0.56 -42.71
N TYR A 151 29.69 0.70 -42.26
CA TYR A 151 30.52 1.73 -42.88
C TYR A 151 31.77 2.13 -42.08
N ASP A 152 31.90 1.72 -40.82
CA ASP A 152 33.12 1.97 -40.04
C ASP A 152 34.19 0.90 -40.34
N LEU A 153 35.30 1.32 -40.96
CA LEU A 153 36.46 0.46 -41.23
C LEU A 153 37.20 0.01 -39.95
N ASN A 154 36.88 0.60 -38.79
CA ASN A 154 37.40 0.19 -37.49
C ASN A 154 36.32 -0.54 -36.65
N PRO A 155 36.34 -1.88 -36.61
CA PRO A 155 35.32 -2.66 -35.90
C PRO A 155 35.39 -2.50 -34.37
N ALA A 156 36.56 -2.19 -33.81
CA ALA A 156 36.70 -1.97 -32.38
C ALA A 156 35.98 -0.68 -31.94
N ARG A 157 36.06 0.36 -32.77
CA ARG A 157 35.37 1.63 -32.52
C ARG A 157 33.85 1.51 -32.67
N SER A 158 33.36 0.92 -33.76
CA SER A 158 31.92 0.72 -33.96
C SER A 158 31.30 -0.24 -32.94
N GLY A 159 32.04 -1.28 -32.54
CA GLY A 159 31.66 -2.17 -31.44
C GLY A 159 31.55 -1.45 -30.11
N ALA A 160 32.53 -0.61 -29.76
CA ALA A 160 32.50 0.17 -28.52
C ALA A 160 31.32 1.16 -28.48
N ALA A 161 30.99 1.80 -29.61
CA ALA A 161 29.84 2.69 -29.73
C ALA A 161 28.51 1.94 -29.53
N THR A 162 28.35 0.79 -30.19
CA THR A 162 27.16 -0.08 -30.02
C THR A 162 26.97 -0.48 -28.56
N GLN A 163 28.04 -0.94 -27.90
CA GLN A 163 27.97 -1.36 -26.51
C GLN A 163 27.60 -0.21 -25.56
N ALA A 164 28.17 0.99 -25.77
CA ALA A 164 27.85 2.17 -24.97
C ALA A 164 26.36 2.56 -25.10
N VAL A 165 25.84 2.55 -26.32
CA VAL A 165 24.41 2.84 -26.58
C VAL A 165 23.51 1.79 -25.96
N GLU A 166 23.84 0.50 -26.06
CA GLU A 166 23.05 -0.57 -25.43
C GLU A 166 22.97 -0.43 -23.91
N GLN A 167 24.07 -0.04 -23.26
CA GLN A 167 24.09 0.22 -21.82
C GLN A 167 23.20 1.43 -21.46
N ALA A 168 23.28 2.51 -22.24
CA ALA A 168 22.44 3.69 -22.04
C ALA A 168 20.93 3.40 -22.25
N LEU A 169 20.59 2.39 -23.07
CA LEU A 169 19.21 1.99 -23.32
C LEU A 169 18.57 1.11 -22.24
N LYS A 170 19.35 0.57 -21.28
CA LYS A 170 18.80 -0.27 -20.19
C LYS A 170 17.60 0.34 -19.44
N PRO A 171 17.67 1.58 -18.91
CA PRO A 171 16.54 2.18 -18.20
C PRO A 171 15.28 2.29 -19.07
N TYR A 172 15.42 2.58 -20.36
CA TYR A 172 14.30 2.66 -21.29
C TYR A 172 13.69 1.28 -21.59
N LYS A 173 14.50 0.22 -21.66
CA LYS A 173 14.02 -1.16 -21.80
C LYS A 173 13.19 -1.59 -20.58
N GLU A 174 13.61 -1.18 -19.37
CA GLU A 174 12.83 -1.41 -18.15
C GLU A 174 11.49 -0.68 -18.14
N ILE A 175 11.46 0.58 -18.60
CA ILE A 175 10.24 1.37 -18.77
C ILE A 175 9.30 0.69 -19.77
N TYR A 176 9.82 0.28 -20.93
CA TYR A 176 9.05 -0.44 -21.94
C TYR A 176 8.42 -1.71 -21.38
N GLU A 177 9.19 -2.51 -20.64
CA GLU A 177 8.69 -3.74 -20.04
C GLU A 177 7.64 -3.49 -18.95
N ARG A 178 7.83 -2.46 -18.11
CA ARG A 178 6.84 -2.04 -17.12
C ARG A 178 5.53 -1.65 -17.78
N LYS A 179 5.57 -0.77 -18.79
CA LYS A 179 4.38 -0.34 -19.53
C LYS A 179 3.69 -1.51 -20.24
N ARG A 180 4.47 -2.45 -20.81
CA ARG A 180 3.94 -3.66 -21.44
C ARG A 180 3.24 -4.60 -20.45
N ARG A 181 3.73 -4.72 -19.22
CA ARG A 181 3.07 -5.52 -18.16
C ARG A 181 1.77 -4.86 -17.72
N GLN A 182 1.78 -3.55 -17.49
CA GLN A 182 0.59 -2.79 -17.11
C GLN A 182 -0.51 -2.89 -18.17
N ALA A 183 -0.16 -2.79 -19.46
CA ALA A 183 -1.12 -2.96 -20.56
C ALA A 183 -1.75 -4.37 -20.64
N LYS A 184 -1.13 -5.38 -20.05
CA LYS A 184 -1.64 -6.76 -20.00
C LYS A 184 -2.43 -7.06 -18.73
N GLN A 185 -2.30 -6.23 -17.70
CA GLN A 185 -2.97 -6.43 -16.43
C GLN A 185 -4.40 -5.88 -16.53
N THR A 186 -5.40 -6.74 -16.39
CA THR A 186 -6.78 -6.28 -16.19
C THR A 186 -6.87 -5.59 -14.83
N THR A 187 -7.30 -4.33 -14.83
CA THR A 187 -7.54 -3.59 -13.59
C THR A 187 -8.69 -4.25 -12.83
N ILE A 188 -8.57 -4.39 -11.52
CA ILE A 188 -9.60 -4.99 -10.65
C ILE A 188 -10.97 -4.33 -10.84
N SER A 189 -11.01 -3.04 -11.20
CA SER A 189 -12.22 -2.29 -11.53
C SER A 189 -13.04 -2.90 -12.68
N SER A 190 -12.43 -3.71 -13.55
CA SER A 190 -13.17 -4.41 -14.61
C SER A 190 -14.15 -5.45 -14.07
N PHE A 191 -13.93 -5.96 -12.85
CA PHE A 191 -14.83 -6.93 -12.18
C PHE A 191 -16.00 -6.24 -11.45
N PHE A 192 -15.91 -4.93 -11.20
CA PHE A 192 -16.93 -4.17 -10.47
C PHE A 192 -17.88 -3.41 -11.39
N LYS A 193 -17.84 -3.65 -12.71
CA LYS A 193 -18.81 -3.06 -13.63
C LYS A 193 -20.21 -3.59 -13.29
N PRO A 194 -21.16 -2.73 -12.91
CA PRO A 194 -22.53 -3.16 -12.65
C PRO A 194 -23.09 -3.81 -13.92
N SER A 195 -23.53 -5.06 -13.82
CA SER A 195 -24.34 -5.67 -14.87
C SER A 195 -25.65 -4.88 -14.99
N THR A 196 -25.69 -3.91 -15.90
CA THR A 196 -26.93 -3.23 -16.30
C THR A 196 -27.77 -4.21 -17.13
N LEU A 197 -28.40 -5.17 -16.47
CA LEU A 197 -29.52 -5.90 -17.03
C LEU A 197 -30.48 -6.33 -15.93
N CYS A 198 -31.21 -5.36 -15.39
CA CYS A 198 -32.55 -5.62 -14.89
C CYS A 198 -33.41 -4.38 -15.12
N ARG A 199 -34.11 -4.40 -16.25
CA ARG A 199 -35.20 -3.48 -16.56
C ARG A 199 -36.25 -3.61 -15.44
N PRO A 200 -36.69 -2.54 -14.79
CA PRO A 200 -37.75 -2.63 -13.79
C PRO A 200 -39.06 -2.99 -14.51
N SER A 201 -39.59 -4.18 -14.24
CA SER A 201 -40.97 -4.53 -14.55
C SER A 201 -41.89 -3.73 -13.64
N THR A 202 -42.69 -2.84 -14.21
CA THR A 202 -43.77 -2.13 -13.50
C THR A 202 -44.85 -3.12 -13.06
N PRO A 203 -45.32 -3.10 -11.81
CA PRO A 203 -46.50 -3.87 -11.40
C PRO A 203 -47.79 -3.22 -11.90
N SER A 204 -48.53 -3.95 -12.72
CA SER A 204 -49.87 -3.59 -13.18
C SER A 204 -50.92 -3.98 -12.13
N THR A 205 -51.74 -3.03 -11.68
CA THR A 205 -52.91 -3.28 -10.81
C THR A 205 -54.19 -2.88 -11.55
N SER A 206 -55.13 -3.82 -11.65
CA SER A 206 -56.34 -3.80 -12.47
C SER A 206 -57.51 -2.95 -11.93
N ALA A 207 -58.31 -2.35 -12.83
CA ALA A 207 -59.73 -2.05 -12.61
C ALA A 207 -60.54 -1.92 -13.94
N THR A 208 -61.25 -3.01 -14.28
CA THR A 208 -62.67 -3.17 -14.71
C THR A 208 -63.36 -2.27 -15.79
N ASN A 209 -63.62 -2.92 -16.95
CA ASN A 209 -64.81 -2.92 -17.88
C ASN A 209 -65.11 -1.74 -18.86
N PRO A 210 -65.95 -1.94 -19.92
CA PRO A 210 -65.89 -2.98 -20.99
C PRO A 210 -66.21 -2.45 -22.43
N LEU A 211 -66.05 -3.35 -23.42
CA LEU A 211 -66.84 -3.56 -24.67
C LEU A 211 -66.28 -3.16 -26.07
N SER A 212 -66.24 -4.21 -26.92
CA SER A 212 -66.37 -4.28 -28.40
C SER A 212 -65.12 -4.46 -29.30
N PRO A 213 -65.28 -5.19 -30.44
CA PRO A 213 -64.29 -6.19 -30.90
C PRO A 213 -63.66 -5.88 -32.28
N ALA A 214 -62.54 -6.56 -32.61
CA ALA A 214 -62.33 -7.32 -33.87
C ALA A 214 -60.85 -7.67 -34.15
N THR A 215 -60.66 -8.92 -34.62
CA THR A 215 -59.67 -9.39 -35.64
C THR A 215 -58.25 -9.83 -35.22
N LEU A 216 -58.03 -11.15 -35.36
CA LEU A 216 -56.77 -11.93 -35.54
C LEU A 216 -56.13 -11.66 -36.94
N PRO A 217 -54.87 -12.06 -37.30
CA PRO A 217 -54.17 -13.30 -36.90
C PRO A 217 -52.62 -13.21 -36.75
N ASP A 218 -52.01 -14.14 -36.00
CA ASP A 218 -51.11 -15.26 -36.44
C ASP A 218 -49.64 -14.90 -36.75
N VAL A 219 -48.68 -15.43 -35.97
CA VAL A 219 -47.54 -16.27 -36.44
C VAL A 219 -46.74 -16.91 -35.29
N SER A 220 -46.24 -18.12 -35.57
CA SER A 220 -45.62 -19.15 -34.70
C SER A 220 -44.25 -18.84 -34.04
N PRO A 221 -43.81 -19.61 -33.01
CA PRO A 221 -42.51 -19.44 -32.34
C PRO A 221 -41.41 -20.34 -32.94
N ARG A 222 -40.16 -19.85 -33.00
CA ARG A 222 -38.97 -20.62 -33.41
C ARG A 222 -38.02 -20.85 -32.23
N SER A 223 -37.58 -22.10 -32.12
CA SER A 223 -36.81 -22.71 -31.04
C SER A 223 -35.37 -22.19 -30.85
N LEU A 224 -34.91 -22.22 -29.59
CA LEU A 224 -33.50 -22.11 -29.16
C LEU A 224 -32.76 -23.45 -29.31
N PRO A 225 -31.44 -23.44 -29.54
CA PRO A 225 -30.58 -24.57 -29.17
C PRO A 225 -29.53 -24.22 -28.10
N THR A 226 -29.17 -25.31 -27.42
CA THR A 226 -28.41 -25.49 -26.18
C THR A 226 -26.89 -25.64 -26.41
N SER A 227 -26.07 -25.12 -25.48
CA SER A 227 -24.80 -25.70 -24.92
C SER A 227 -23.62 -24.70 -24.84
N PRO A 228 -22.80 -24.73 -23.75
CA PRO A 228 -21.53 -23.99 -23.65
C PRO A 228 -20.29 -24.86 -23.99
N PRO A 229 -19.14 -24.27 -24.38
CA PRO A 229 -17.92 -25.02 -24.70
C PRO A 229 -16.99 -25.26 -23.48
N THR A 230 -16.33 -26.42 -23.50
CA THR A 230 -15.31 -26.92 -22.58
C THR A 230 -13.94 -26.25 -22.78
N LEU A 231 -13.20 -25.98 -21.69
CA LEU A 231 -11.81 -25.48 -21.71
C LEU A 231 -10.78 -26.63 -21.80
N PRO A 232 -9.62 -26.45 -22.45
CA PRO A 232 -8.57 -27.46 -22.47
C PRO A 232 -7.61 -27.38 -21.27
N ASP A 233 -7.15 -28.57 -20.89
CA ASP A 233 -6.23 -28.92 -19.81
C ASP A 233 -4.79 -28.41 -20.08
N VAL A 234 -4.11 -27.86 -19.06
CA VAL A 234 -2.71 -27.42 -19.13
C VAL A 234 -1.93 -28.08 -18.00
N SER A 235 -1.04 -29.00 -18.37
CA SER A 235 -0.05 -29.62 -17.49
C SER A 235 0.96 -28.61 -16.93
N PRO A 236 1.42 -28.74 -15.67
CA PRO A 236 2.46 -27.89 -15.11
C PRO A 236 3.89 -28.40 -15.41
N PRO A 237 4.91 -27.52 -15.53
CA PRO A 237 6.32 -27.90 -15.70
C PRO A 237 7.02 -28.22 -14.35
N PRO A 238 8.19 -28.89 -14.37
CA PRO A 238 8.79 -29.50 -13.19
C PRO A 238 9.57 -28.53 -12.30
N ARG A 239 9.60 -28.83 -10.99
CA ARG A 239 10.35 -28.11 -9.95
C ARG A 239 11.86 -28.35 -10.05
N SER A 240 12.65 -27.28 -9.96
CA SER A 240 14.11 -27.34 -9.80
C SER A 240 14.49 -27.45 -8.31
N HIS A 241 15.44 -28.33 -8.00
CA HIS A 241 16.00 -28.56 -6.66
C HIS A 241 17.01 -27.47 -6.25
N PRO A 242 17.29 -27.27 -4.93
CA PRO A 242 18.28 -26.31 -4.46
C PRO A 242 19.67 -26.96 -4.26
N THR A 243 20.75 -26.25 -4.60
CA THR A 243 22.13 -26.64 -4.24
C THR A 243 22.88 -25.48 -3.57
N SER A 244 23.13 -25.69 -2.27
CA SER A 244 24.20 -25.32 -1.33
C SER A 244 24.82 -23.90 -1.18
N PRO A 245 25.17 -23.51 0.07
CA PRO A 245 25.74 -22.20 0.42
C PRO A 245 27.29 -22.13 0.46
N LEU A 246 27.78 -20.87 0.44
CA LEU A 246 29.17 -20.38 0.49
C LEU A 246 29.78 -20.48 1.91
N PRO A 247 31.11 -20.66 2.10
CA PRO A 247 31.72 -20.76 3.43
C PRO A 247 32.00 -19.41 4.10
N THR A 248 31.74 -19.38 5.41
CA THR A 248 31.98 -18.33 6.40
C THR A 248 33.48 -18.04 6.61
N SER A 249 33.86 -16.75 6.61
CA SER A 249 35.16 -16.28 7.12
C SER A 249 34.96 -15.65 8.52
N GLN A 250 35.75 -16.12 9.49
CA GLN A 250 35.90 -15.53 10.83
C GLN A 250 36.73 -14.23 10.77
N PRO A 251 36.53 -13.26 11.67
CA PRO A 251 37.50 -12.23 11.96
C PRO A 251 38.32 -12.58 13.23
N ASP A 252 39.64 -12.40 13.12
CA ASP A 252 40.60 -12.44 14.22
C ASP A 252 40.97 -11.03 14.70
N ALA A 253 41.43 -11.00 15.97
CA ALA A 253 42.30 -10.01 16.62
C ALA A 253 41.70 -8.83 17.42
N ASN A 254 41.84 -8.99 18.74
CA ASN A 254 41.89 -8.01 19.83
C ASN A 254 42.84 -6.82 19.57
N PRO A 255 42.53 -5.61 20.07
CA PRO A 255 43.48 -4.52 20.26
C PRO A 255 43.89 -4.44 21.74
N ASP A 256 45.02 -5.02 22.11
CA ASP A 256 45.66 -4.68 23.39
C ASP A 256 47.18 -4.77 23.27
N SER A 257 47.83 -3.62 23.22
CA SER A 257 49.26 -3.46 23.46
C SER A 257 49.54 -2.01 23.88
N PRO A 258 50.19 -1.78 25.03
CA PRO A 258 50.47 -0.45 25.57
C PRO A 258 51.72 0.19 24.95
N LEU A 259 51.73 1.53 24.93
CA LEU A 259 52.86 2.38 24.53
C LEU A 259 54.02 2.29 25.53
N PRO A 260 55.30 2.40 25.09
CA PRO A 260 56.44 2.40 26.00
C PRO A 260 56.75 3.80 26.58
N ASP A 261 57.19 3.78 27.84
CA ASP A 261 57.72 4.88 28.64
C ASP A 261 58.92 5.56 27.98
N SER A 262 59.01 6.89 28.15
CA SER A 262 60.17 7.72 27.81
C SER A 262 60.80 8.25 29.09
N ASP A 263 61.79 7.51 29.59
CA ASP A 263 62.73 8.00 30.59
C ASP A 263 63.96 8.62 29.92
N VAL A 264 64.13 9.92 30.19
CA VAL A 264 65.36 10.61 30.63
C VAL A 264 66.70 9.94 30.30
N ASP A 265 67.54 10.67 29.54
CA ASP A 265 68.99 10.61 29.73
C ASP A 265 69.57 12.03 29.75
N ASP A 266 70.42 12.24 30.75
CA ASP A 266 71.03 13.47 31.21
C ASP A 266 72.55 13.36 30.98
N SER A 267 73.19 14.48 30.60
CA SER A 267 74.63 14.78 30.73
C SER A 267 75.65 13.95 29.91
N GLU A 268 76.34 14.57 28.94
CA GLU A 268 77.60 15.34 29.11
C GLU A 268 77.96 16.11 27.82
#